data_AF-A0A943GMI0-F1
#
_entry.id   AF-A0A943GMI0-F1
#
_cell.length_a   1.000
_cell.length_b   1.000
_cell.length_c   1.000
_cell.angle_alpha   90.00
_cell.angle_beta   90.00
_cell.angle_gamma   90.00
#
_symmetry.space_group_name_H-M   'P 1'
#
loop_
_entity.id
_entity.type
_entity.pdbx_description
1 polymer ?
#
loop_
_entity_poly.entity_id
_entity_poly.type
_entity_poly.pdbx_seq_one_letter_code
_entity_poly.pdbx_strand_id
1 'polypeptide(L)'
;MKRSKELKTMARMQLAGKYSTYIGAYALFFMISGTVASLLGFFLMSGSLSSSDGLPFTSIPQLILYFVIELIVSLILSIFSLGFNKMFLDGSRGYRVRFEDLFYGFRHHPDRVILLQFLLLLISMACMAPGYILVLCAMNMELPTPVLILSIILLIAGIILLVYFALIFSQSTFLIADYDDLSAIQALKESRKLMHGKKGTYFYLQLSFLGILFLCIFTCYIGFLWAIPYIMMTQTNFYRNIINEI
;
A
#
# COMPACT_ATOMS: atom_id res chain seq x y z
N MET A 1 -11.17 -14.46 19.27
CA MET A 1 -10.22 -13.78 18.36
C MET A 1 -8.81 -14.13 18.80
N LYS A 2 -8.03 -14.80 17.94
CA LYS A 2 -6.64 -15.16 18.24
C LYS A 2 -5.77 -13.95 18.53
N ARG A 3 -4.78 -14.10 19.42
CA ARG A 3 -3.86 -13.02 19.81
C ARG A 3 -2.84 -12.73 18.72
N SER A 4 -2.30 -11.51 18.69
CA SER A 4 -1.23 -11.08 17.76
C SER A 4 -0.06 -12.07 17.71
N LYS A 5 0.36 -12.59 18.87
CA LYS A 5 1.45 -13.58 18.96
C LYS A 5 1.11 -14.89 18.24
N GLU A 6 -0.12 -15.38 18.36
CA GLU A 6 -0.57 -16.62 17.72
C GLU A 6 -0.61 -16.45 16.19
N LEU A 7 -1.13 -15.31 15.70
CA LEU A 7 -1.15 -14.99 14.28
C LEU A 7 0.25 -14.98 13.66
N LYS A 8 1.20 -14.37 14.38
CA LYS A 8 2.62 -14.36 14.01
C LYS A 8 3.23 -15.76 13.97
N THR A 9 2.96 -16.59 14.97
CA THR A 9 3.48 -17.96 14.99
C THR A 9 2.88 -18.79 13.84
N MET A 10 1.58 -18.66 13.57
CA MET A 10 0.93 -19.32 12.42
C MET A 10 1.55 -18.88 11.09
N ALA A 11 1.80 -17.58 10.92
CA ALA A 11 2.45 -17.07 9.72
C ALA A 11 3.83 -17.69 9.49
N ARG A 12 4.64 -17.85 10.55
CA ARG A 12 5.95 -18.53 10.45
C ARG A 12 5.81 -19.98 10.04
N MET A 13 4.85 -20.71 10.61
CA MET A 13 4.60 -22.10 10.27
C MET A 13 4.11 -22.28 8.82
N GLN A 14 3.20 -21.43 8.36
CA GLN A 14 2.66 -21.48 6.98
C GLN A 14 3.69 -21.14 5.91
N LEU A 15 4.65 -20.27 6.24
CA LEU A 15 5.74 -19.89 5.33
C LEU A 15 6.91 -20.88 5.35
N ALA A 16 7.04 -21.72 6.39
CA ALA A 16 8.11 -22.68 6.52
C ALA A 16 8.14 -23.63 5.29
N GLY A 17 9.28 -23.67 4.60
CA GLY A 17 9.45 -24.47 3.37
C GLY A 17 8.89 -23.85 2.09
N LYS A 18 8.17 -22.72 2.14
CA LYS A 18 7.58 -22.03 0.97
C LYS A 18 8.09 -20.61 0.75
N TYR A 19 9.06 -20.14 1.57
CA TYR A 19 9.57 -18.76 1.52
C TYR A 19 10.06 -18.34 0.14
N SER A 20 10.72 -19.21 -0.62
CA SER A 20 11.28 -18.88 -1.94
C SER A 20 10.22 -18.34 -2.90
N THR A 21 9.02 -18.92 -2.93
CA THR A 21 7.92 -18.48 -3.80
C THR A 21 7.45 -17.06 -3.46
N TYR A 22 7.24 -16.78 -2.17
CA TYR A 22 6.79 -15.45 -1.73
C TYR A 22 7.88 -14.39 -1.88
N ILE A 23 9.14 -14.75 -1.60
CA ILE A 23 10.30 -13.86 -1.76
C ILE A 23 10.47 -13.48 -3.23
N GLY A 24 10.42 -14.45 -4.14
CA GLY A 24 10.55 -14.15 -5.56
C GLY A 24 9.39 -13.30 -6.10
N ALA A 25 8.16 -13.53 -5.63
CA ALA A 25 7.00 -12.72 -6.03
C ALA A 25 7.13 -11.28 -5.52
N TYR A 26 7.58 -11.11 -4.28
CA TYR A 26 7.85 -9.80 -3.72
C TYR A 26 9.02 -9.10 -4.43
N ALA A 27 10.11 -9.81 -4.73
CA ALA A 27 11.25 -9.26 -5.45
C ALA A 27 10.84 -8.76 -6.84
N LEU A 28 10.02 -9.52 -7.57
CA LEU A 28 9.50 -9.10 -8.87
C LEU A 28 8.60 -7.87 -8.75
N PHE A 29 7.67 -7.86 -7.80
CA PHE A 29 6.83 -6.68 -7.53
C PHE A 29 7.67 -5.44 -7.18
N PHE A 30 8.71 -5.61 -6.35
CA PHE A 30 9.64 -4.56 -5.96
C PHE A 30 10.47 -4.07 -7.15
N MET A 31 10.95 -4.96 -8.02
CA MET A 31 11.68 -4.58 -9.23
C MET A 31 10.81 -3.79 -10.20
N ILE A 32 9.56 -4.21 -10.42
CA ILE A 32 8.62 -3.46 -11.27
C ILE A 32 8.35 -2.08 -10.67
N SER A 33 8.01 -2.01 -9.39
CA SER A 33 7.76 -0.73 -8.71
C SER A 33 9.00 0.18 -8.70
N GLY A 34 10.18 -0.38 -8.41
CA GLY A 34 11.44 0.36 -8.34
C GLY A 34 11.92 0.87 -9.70
N THR A 35 11.75 0.09 -10.77
CA THR A 35 12.08 0.52 -12.14
C THR A 35 11.18 1.67 -12.58
N VAL A 36 9.88 1.59 -12.32
CA VAL A 36 8.94 2.69 -12.60
C VAL A 36 9.34 3.94 -11.82
N ALA A 37 9.55 3.83 -10.51
CA ALA A 37 9.90 4.98 -9.68
C ALA A 37 11.22 5.63 -10.12
N SER A 38 12.20 4.82 -10.53
CA SER A 38 13.48 5.30 -11.05
C SER A 38 13.35 5.98 -12.41
N LEU A 39 12.52 5.43 -13.32
CA LEU A 39 12.23 6.03 -14.63
C LEU A 39 11.52 7.37 -14.50
N LEU A 40 10.53 7.46 -13.60
CA LEU A 40 9.84 8.70 -13.28
C LEU A 40 10.79 9.71 -12.61
N GLY A 41 11.59 9.27 -11.64
CA GLY A 41 12.60 10.10 -10.99
C GLY A 41 13.63 10.65 -11.97
N PHE A 42 14.07 9.85 -12.95
CA PHE A 42 14.94 10.30 -14.02
C PHE A 42 14.26 11.38 -14.89
N PHE A 43 12.99 11.20 -15.24
CA PHE A 43 12.22 12.19 -15.98
C PHE A 43 12.11 13.53 -15.20
N LEU A 44 11.89 13.48 -13.89
CA LEU A 44 11.90 14.66 -13.03
C LEU A 44 13.28 15.33 -12.96
N MET A 45 14.35 14.55 -12.74
CA MET A 45 15.71 15.07 -12.65
C MET A 45 16.16 15.72 -13.97
N SER A 46 15.77 15.16 -15.11
CA SER A 46 16.05 15.73 -16.44
C SER A 46 15.38 17.09 -16.63
N GLY A 47 14.18 17.29 -16.08
CA GLY A 47 13.53 18.59 -16.00
C GLY A 47 14.28 19.54 -15.07
N SER A 48 14.64 19.09 -13.87
CA SER A 48 15.29 19.91 -12.85
C SER A 48 16.68 20.42 -13.27
N LEU A 49 17.48 19.58 -13.95
CA LEU A 49 18.77 19.98 -14.56
C LEU A 49 18.62 21.13 -15.56
N SER A 50 17.42 21.31 -16.11
CA SER A 50 17.11 22.34 -17.10
C SER A 50 16.60 23.65 -16.46
N SER A 51 16.30 23.67 -15.16
CA SER A 51 15.74 24.83 -14.45
C SER A 51 16.71 25.41 -13.42
N SER A 52 16.92 26.73 -13.43
CA SER A 52 17.73 27.46 -12.46
C SER A 52 17.19 27.43 -11.03
N ASP A 53 15.91 27.11 -10.86
CA ASP A 53 15.17 27.38 -9.61
C ASP A 53 15.17 26.18 -8.65
N GLY A 54 15.86 25.09 -9.01
CA GLY A 54 15.96 23.88 -8.19
C GLY A 54 14.64 23.11 -7.99
N LEU A 55 13.57 23.53 -8.67
CA LEU A 55 12.28 22.84 -8.64
C LEU A 55 12.32 21.60 -9.54
N PRO A 56 11.66 20.48 -9.14
CA PRO A 56 11.65 19.25 -9.93
C PRO A 56 10.76 19.33 -11.19
N PHE A 57 9.97 20.39 -11.34
CA PHE A 57 9.07 20.60 -12.48
C PHE A 57 9.32 21.97 -13.11
N THR A 58 9.48 21.99 -14.42
CA THR A 58 9.77 23.22 -15.18
C THR A 58 8.53 23.86 -15.78
N SER A 59 7.45 23.08 -15.94
CA SER A 59 6.23 23.51 -16.61
C SER A 59 4.99 22.77 -16.08
N ILE A 60 3.84 23.44 -16.09
CA ILE A 60 2.55 22.84 -15.70
C ILE A 60 2.22 21.58 -16.53
N PRO A 61 2.46 21.52 -17.86
CA PRO A 61 2.25 20.30 -18.63
C PRO A 61 3.09 19.11 -18.14
N GLN A 62 4.35 19.34 -17.72
CA GLN A 62 5.21 18.29 -17.18
C GLN A 62 4.67 17.73 -15.86
N LEU A 63 4.13 18.60 -15.01
CA LEU A 63 3.49 18.21 -13.75
C LEU A 63 2.21 17.39 -13.99
N ILE A 64 1.36 17.81 -14.92
CA ILE A 64 0.15 17.06 -15.30
C ILE A 64 0.53 15.68 -15.84
N LEU A 65 1.51 15.62 -16.75
CA LEU A 65 1.98 14.37 -17.33
C LEU A 65 2.51 13.42 -16.26
N TYR A 66 3.29 13.92 -15.30
CA TYR A 66 3.80 13.13 -14.17
C TYR A 66 2.66 12.48 -13.37
N PHE A 67 1.67 13.26 -12.96
CA PHE A 67 0.53 12.74 -12.20
C PHE A 67 -0.29 11.72 -13.01
N VAL A 68 -0.46 11.93 -14.31
CA VAL A 68 -1.17 10.99 -15.19
C VAL A 68 -0.41 9.67 -15.32
N ILE A 69 0.91 9.71 -15.52
CA ILE A 69 1.71 8.48 -15.63
C ILE A 69 1.73 7.74 -14.29
N GLU A 70 1.96 8.44 -13.17
CA GLU A 70 1.94 7.84 -11.84
C GLU A 70 0.58 7.20 -11.52
N LEU A 71 -0.52 7.86 -11.92
CA LEU A 71 -1.87 7.29 -11.80
C LEU A 71 -1.98 5.99 -12.61
N ILE A 72 -1.61 5.99 -13.90
CA ILE A 72 -1.68 4.79 -14.74
C ILE A 72 -0.85 3.65 -14.15
N VAL A 73 0.37 3.94 -13.71
CA VAL A 73 1.25 2.90 -13.17
C VAL A 73 0.74 2.37 -11.84
N SER A 74 0.27 3.23 -10.93
CA SER A 74 -0.33 2.79 -9.66
C SER A 74 -1.54 1.87 -9.88
N LEU A 75 -2.36 2.14 -10.90
CA LEU A 75 -3.50 1.29 -11.26
C LEU A 75 -3.03 -0.07 -11.82
N ILE A 76 -1.99 -0.12 -12.65
CA ILE A 76 -1.40 -1.39 -13.13
C ILE A 76 -0.80 -2.19 -11.97
N LEU A 77 -0.04 -1.54 -11.08
CA LEU A 77 0.56 -2.17 -9.90
C LEU A 77 -0.50 -2.73 -8.94
N SER A 78 -1.70 -2.15 -8.92
CA SER A 78 -2.81 -2.65 -8.09
C SER A 78 -3.26 -4.06 -8.50
N ILE A 79 -3.18 -4.39 -9.79
CA ILE A 79 -3.52 -5.72 -10.32
C ILE A 79 -2.51 -6.77 -9.80
N PHE A 80 -1.23 -6.42 -9.79
CA PHE A 80 -0.19 -7.27 -9.18
C PHE A 80 -0.37 -7.38 -7.67
N SER A 81 -0.79 -6.29 -7.00
CA SER A 81 -1.10 -6.31 -5.57
C SER A 81 -2.25 -7.28 -5.26
N LEU A 82 -3.28 -7.38 -6.11
CA LEU A 82 -4.33 -8.39 -5.95
C LEU A 82 -3.77 -9.80 -6.02
N GLY A 83 -3.01 -10.13 -7.06
CA GLY A 83 -2.40 -11.46 -7.21
C GLY A 83 -1.49 -11.80 -6.04
N PHE A 84 -0.71 -10.83 -5.56
CA PHE A 84 0.13 -10.99 -4.38
C PHE A 84 -0.70 -11.30 -3.12
N ASN A 85 -1.78 -10.56 -2.85
CA ASN A 85 -2.66 -10.83 -1.71
C ASN A 85 -3.37 -12.20 -1.85
N LYS A 86 -3.78 -12.59 -3.06
CA LYS A 86 -4.39 -13.90 -3.34
C LYS A 86 -3.42 -15.04 -3.01
N MET A 87 -2.15 -14.92 -3.39
CA MET A 87 -1.12 -15.91 -3.06
C MET A 87 -1.00 -16.13 -1.55
N PHE A 88 -1.02 -15.07 -0.73
CA PHE A 88 -1.00 -15.23 0.72
C PHE A 88 -2.29 -15.85 1.26
N LEU A 89 -3.45 -15.46 0.73
CA LEU A 89 -4.73 -16.02 1.13
C LEU A 89 -4.77 -17.53 0.89
N ASP A 90 -4.45 -17.96 -0.33
CA ASP A 90 -4.41 -19.36 -0.73
C ASP A 90 -3.36 -20.15 0.03
N GLY A 91 -2.18 -19.55 0.20
CA GLY A 91 -1.09 -20.09 0.99
C GLY A 91 -1.46 -20.33 2.46
N SER A 92 -2.18 -19.38 3.06
CA SER A 92 -2.62 -19.49 4.45
C SER A 92 -3.69 -20.59 4.63
N ARG A 93 -4.54 -20.81 3.62
CA ARG A 93 -5.56 -21.87 3.58
C ARG A 93 -5.01 -23.25 3.24
N GLY A 94 -3.73 -23.34 2.85
CA GLY A 94 -3.05 -24.61 2.57
C GLY A 94 -3.09 -25.03 1.10
N TYR A 95 -3.60 -24.20 0.20
CA TYR A 95 -3.54 -24.45 -1.23
C TYR A 95 -2.10 -24.36 -1.76
N ARG A 96 -1.86 -24.92 -2.96
CA ARG A 96 -0.56 -24.87 -3.62
C ARG A 96 -0.40 -23.51 -4.29
N VAL A 97 0.57 -22.73 -3.82
CA VAL A 97 0.88 -21.40 -4.36
C VAL A 97 2.01 -21.51 -5.38
N ARG A 98 1.79 -20.94 -6.57
CA ARG A 98 2.77 -20.84 -7.65
C ARG A 98 3.09 -19.38 -7.94
N PHE A 99 4.21 -19.15 -8.63
CA PHE A 99 4.56 -17.81 -9.12
C PHE A 99 3.55 -17.25 -10.12
N GLU A 100 2.89 -18.12 -10.88
CA GLU A 100 1.86 -17.75 -11.87
C GLU A 100 0.65 -17.06 -11.23
N ASP A 101 0.36 -17.37 -9.96
CA ASP A 101 -0.77 -16.80 -9.22
C ASP A 101 -0.59 -15.30 -8.96
N LEU A 102 0.62 -14.77 -9.09
CA LEU A 102 0.89 -13.32 -9.04
C LEU A 102 0.14 -12.57 -10.16
N PHE A 103 -0.07 -13.23 -11.30
CA PHE A 103 -0.79 -12.66 -12.44
C PHE A 103 -2.30 -12.93 -12.39
N TYR A 104 -2.81 -13.47 -11.27
CA TYR A 104 -4.23 -13.81 -11.10
C TYR A 104 -5.16 -12.63 -11.42
N GLY A 105 -4.82 -11.42 -10.95
CA GLY A 105 -5.63 -10.21 -11.14
C GLY A 105 -5.80 -9.80 -12.60
N PHE A 106 -4.90 -10.21 -13.50
CA PHE A 106 -5.05 -9.94 -14.94
C PHE A 106 -6.09 -10.84 -15.61
N ARG A 107 -6.39 -12.01 -15.02
CA ARG A 107 -7.30 -13.01 -15.59
C ARG A 107 -8.71 -12.91 -15.00
N HIS A 108 -8.84 -12.45 -13.76
CA HIS A 108 -10.11 -12.41 -13.03
C HIS A 108 -10.50 -10.96 -12.71
N HIS A 109 -11.23 -10.33 -13.63
CA HIS A 109 -11.89 -9.03 -13.45
C HIS A 109 -11.01 -7.92 -12.84
N PRO A 110 -9.99 -7.42 -13.59
CA PRO A 110 -9.08 -6.38 -13.11
C PRO A 110 -9.81 -5.05 -12.83
N ASP A 111 -10.94 -4.82 -13.48
CA ASP A 111 -11.78 -3.63 -13.38
C ASP A 111 -12.17 -3.29 -11.93
N ARG A 112 -12.45 -4.30 -11.11
CA ARG A 112 -12.88 -4.09 -9.72
C ARG A 112 -11.73 -3.72 -8.79
N VAL A 113 -10.55 -4.27 -9.01
CA VAL A 113 -9.34 -3.91 -8.26
C VAL A 113 -8.89 -2.52 -8.62
N ILE A 114 -8.89 -2.21 -9.92
CA ILE A 114 -8.57 -0.87 -10.43
C ILE A 114 -9.53 0.15 -9.82
N LEU A 115 -10.83 -0.14 -9.78
CA LEU A 115 -11.83 0.75 -9.18
C LEU A 115 -11.65 0.88 -7.67
N LEU A 116 -11.36 -0.21 -6.96
CA LEU A 116 -11.04 -0.16 -5.52
C LEU A 116 -9.82 0.73 -5.25
N GLN A 117 -8.73 0.49 -5.98
CA GLN A 117 -7.50 1.26 -5.84
C GLN A 117 -7.73 2.73 -6.18
N PHE A 118 -8.49 3.01 -7.24
CA PHE A 118 -8.85 4.36 -7.62
C PHE A 118 -9.65 5.08 -6.52
N LEU A 119 -10.65 4.42 -5.92
CA LEU A 119 -11.41 4.97 -4.79
C LEU A 119 -10.52 5.24 -3.57
N LEU A 120 -9.60 4.31 -3.24
CA LEU A 120 -8.65 4.50 -2.15
C LEU A 120 -7.69 5.67 -2.43
N LEU A 121 -7.24 5.82 -3.67
CA LEU A 121 -6.40 6.93 -4.11
C LEU A 121 -7.14 8.27 -3.98
N LEU A 122 -8.41 8.34 -4.39
CA LEU A 122 -9.24 9.54 -4.21
C LEU A 122 -9.37 9.94 -2.73
N ILE A 123 -9.56 8.95 -1.84
CA ILE A 123 -9.61 9.19 -0.40
C ILE A 123 -8.26 9.73 0.10
N SER A 124 -7.14 9.14 -0.33
CA SER A 124 -5.79 9.61 0.03
C SER A 124 -5.51 11.02 -0.47
N MET A 125 -5.88 11.33 -1.72
CA MET A 125 -5.73 12.66 -2.29
C MET A 125 -6.58 13.68 -1.52
N ALA A 126 -7.84 13.37 -1.21
CA ALA A 126 -8.70 14.27 -0.45
C ALA A 126 -8.15 14.58 0.95
N CYS A 127 -7.52 13.59 1.62
CA CYS A 127 -6.90 13.79 2.93
C CYS A 127 -5.65 14.66 2.88
N MET A 128 -4.82 14.55 1.84
CA MET A 128 -3.54 15.26 1.74
C MET A 128 -3.63 16.59 0.99
N ALA A 129 -4.61 16.76 0.10
CA ALA A 129 -4.79 17.95 -0.73
C ALA A 129 -4.72 19.28 0.03
N PRO A 130 -5.45 19.51 1.14
CA PRO A 130 -5.45 20.82 1.79
C PRO A 130 -4.06 21.19 2.35
N GLY A 131 -3.33 20.22 2.92
CA GLY A 131 -1.97 20.45 3.40
C GLY A 131 -0.99 20.71 2.26
N TYR A 132 -1.07 19.93 1.19
CA TYR A 132 -0.18 20.07 0.03
C TYR A 132 -0.40 21.38 -0.73
N ILE A 133 -1.66 21.79 -0.95
CA ILE A 133 -2.01 23.07 -1.58
C ILE A 133 -1.47 24.24 -0.75
N LEU A 134 -1.62 24.19 0.58
CA LEU A 134 -1.17 25.29 1.44
C LEU A 134 0.36 25.42 1.44
N VAL A 135 1.10 24.30 1.40
CA VAL A 135 2.57 24.33 1.22
C VAL A 135 2.94 24.98 -0.11
N LEU A 136 2.29 24.58 -1.22
CA LEU A 136 2.59 25.15 -2.53
C LEU A 136 2.28 26.65 -2.58
N CYS A 137 1.16 27.11 -2.02
CA CYS A 137 0.85 28.53 -1.94
C CYS A 137 1.86 29.29 -1.06
N ALA A 138 2.27 28.71 0.06
CA ALA A 138 3.24 29.33 0.95
C ALA A 138 4.61 29.51 0.30
N MET A 139 5.06 28.55 -0.50
CA MET A 139 6.34 28.63 -1.21
C MET A 139 6.29 29.61 -2.40
N ASN A 140 5.21 29.60 -3.19
CA ASN A 140 5.12 30.44 -4.40
C ASN A 140 4.81 31.91 -4.10
N MET A 141 4.13 32.20 -2.99
CA MET A 141 3.70 33.56 -2.63
C MET A 141 4.49 34.16 -1.46
N GLU A 142 5.59 33.52 -1.05
CA GLU A 142 6.44 33.94 0.08
C GLU A 142 5.65 34.26 1.36
N LEU A 143 4.68 33.39 1.70
CA LEU A 143 3.79 33.63 2.84
C LEU A 143 4.53 33.64 4.18
N PRO A 144 4.01 34.37 5.18
CA PRO A 144 4.67 34.48 6.49
C PRO A 144 4.79 33.12 7.19
N THR A 145 5.85 32.95 7.98
CA THR A 145 6.19 31.72 8.73
C THR A 145 5.03 31.03 9.47
N PRO A 146 4.05 31.72 10.11
CA PRO A 146 2.90 31.04 10.71
C PRO A 146 2.06 30.21 9.72
N VAL A 147 1.95 30.64 8.46
CA VAL A 147 1.19 29.90 7.43
C VAL A 147 1.93 28.62 7.04
N LEU A 148 3.26 28.65 7.02
CA LEU A 148 4.09 27.48 6.78
C LEU A 148 3.93 26.47 7.93
N ILE A 149 3.96 26.92 9.18
CA ILE A 149 3.71 26.05 10.34
C ILE A 149 2.30 25.43 10.27
N LEU A 150 1.29 26.22 9.90
CA LEU A 150 -0.08 25.72 9.72
C LEU A 150 -0.16 24.64 8.63
N SER A 151 0.56 24.82 7.51
CA SER A 151 0.60 23.83 6.43
C SER A 151 1.17 22.49 6.88
N ILE A 152 2.21 22.50 7.71
CA ILE A 152 2.81 21.30 8.29
C ILE A 152 1.83 20.62 9.25
N ILE A 153 1.13 21.38 10.09
CA ILE A 153 0.11 20.83 10.99
C ILE A 153 -1.01 20.16 10.19
N LEU A 154 -1.43 20.79 9.09
CA LEU A 154 -2.49 20.26 8.23
C LEU A 154 -2.04 19.00 7.48
N LEU A 155 -0.78 18.92 7.07
CA LEU A 155 -0.18 17.69 6.53
C LEU A 155 -0.16 16.57 7.56
N ILE A 156 0.25 16.86 8.80
CA ILE A 156 0.23 15.87 9.89
C ILE A 156 -1.20 15.38 10.14
N ALA A 157 -2.19 16.28 10.18
CA ALA A 157 -3.61 15.92 10.30
C ALA A 157 -4.08 15.04 9.13
N GLY A 158 -3.68 15.38 7.90
CA GLY A 158 -3.95 14.57 6.70
C GLY A 158 -3.35 13.17 6.78
N ILE A 159 -2.12 13.03 7.28
CA ILE A 159 -1.46 11.73 7.51
C ILE A 159 -2.23 10.91 8.56
N ILE A 160 -2.66 11.52 9.67
CA ILE A 160 -3.46 10.85 10.70
C ILE A 160 -4.77 10.31 10.11
N LEU A 161 -5.48 11.12 9.31
CA LEU A 161 -6.69 10.70 8.62
C LEU A 161 -6.42 9.58 7.63
N LEU A 162 -5.32 9.64 6.87
CA LEU A 162 -4.92 8.61 5.93
C LEU A 162 -4.67 7.28 6.65
N VAL A 163 -3.93 7.30 7.78
CA VAL A 163 -3.71 6.10 8.60
C VAL A 163 -5.05 5.56 9.12
N TYR A 164 -5.94 6.42 9.58
CA TYR A 164 -7.27 6.01 10.02
C TYR A 164 -8.08 5.31 8.92
N PHE A 165 -8.11 5.86 7.70
CA PHE A 165 -8.78 5.24 6.56
C PHE A 165 -8.09 3.96 6.11
N ALA A 166 -6.76 3.92 6.11
CA ALA A 166 -5.99 2.72 5.81
C ALA A 166 -6.35 1.57 6.76
N LEU A 167 -6.51 1.84 8.07
CA LEU A 167 -6.97 0.82 9.03
C LEU A 167 -8.39 0.33 8.72
N ILE A 168 -9.31 1.22 8.34
CA ILE A 168 -10.70 0.85 8.03
C ILE A 168 -10.81 0.00 6.76
N PHE A 169 -10.06 0.38 5.73
CA PHE A 169 -10.16 -0.22 4.40
C PHE A 169 -9.07 -1.27 4.13
N SER A 170 -8.20 -1.56 5.09
CA SER A 170 -7.12 -2.56 4.92
C SER A 170 -7.61 -3.95 4.50
N GLN A 171 -8.86 -4.31 4.80
CA GLN A 171 -9.40 -5.64 4.50
C GLN A 171 -10.07 -5.71 3.12
N SER A 172 -10.29 -4.55 2.48
CA SER A 172 -10.97 -4.47 1.18
C SER A 172 -10.20 -5.21 0.07
N THR A 173 -8.88 -5.14 0.05
CA THR A 173 -8.05 -5.85 -0.92
C THR A 173 -8.09 -7.36 -0.74
N PHE A 174 -8.14 -7.84 0.51
CA PHE A 174 -8.33 -9.26 0.80
C PHE A 174 -9.74 -9.75 0.42
N LEU A 175 -10.77 -8.94 0.68
CA LEU A 175 -12.16 -9.26 0.30
C LEU A 175 -12.33 -9.39 -1.22
N ILE A 176 -11.74 -8.50 -2.02
CA ILE A 176 -11.80 -8.61 -3.48
C ILE A 176 -11.01 -9.82 -3.98
N ALA A 177 -9.90 -10.18 -3.32
CA ALA A 177 -9.14 -11.39 -3.66
C ALA A 177 -9.89 -12.68 -3.30
N ASP A 178 -10.74 -12.63 -2.27
CA ASP A 178 -11.45 -13.79 -1.74
C ASP A 178 -12.78 -14.06 -2.48
N TYR A 179 -13.48 -12.99 -2.86
CA TYR A 179 -14.79 -13.07 -3.49
C TYR A 179 -14.79 -12.43 -4.86
N ASP A 180 -14.75 -13.28 -5.89
CA ASP A 180 -14.79 -12.87 -7.30
C ASP A 180 -16.16 -12.29 -7.73
N ASP A 181 -17.13 -12.07 -6.84
CA ASP A 181 -18.42 -11.41 -7.17
C ASP A 181 -18.59 -10.04 -6.50
N LEU A 182 -17.69 -9.68 -5.58
CA LEU A 182 -17.80 -8.44 -4.80
C LEU A 182 -17.38 -7.22 -5.63
N SER A 183 -18.24 -6.19 -5.65
CA SER A 183 -17.90 -4.90 -6.24
C SER A 183 -16.99 -4.08 -5.31
N ALA A 184 -16.16 -3.19 -5.85
CA ALA A 184 -15.22 -2.38 -5.06
C ALA A 184 -15.90 -1.58 -3.92
N ILE A 185 -17.06 -0.96 -4.19
CA ILE A 185 -17.81 -0.20 -3.18
C ILE A 185 -18.34 -1.12 -2.07
N GLN A 186 -18.79 -2.32 -2.45
CA GLN A 186 -19.24 -3.33 -1.50
C GLN A 186 -18.07 -3.81 -0.65
N ALA A 187 -16.89 -4.06 -1.25
CA ALA A 187 -15.68 -4.44 -0.53
C ALA A 187 -15.23 -3.39 0.50
N LEU A 188 -15.31 -2.09 0.16
CA LEU A 188 -15.05 -1.00 1.12
C LEU A 188 -16.06 -0.99 2.28
N LYS A 189 -17.34 -1.21 1.98
CA LYS A 189 -18.42 -1.25 2.98
C LYS A 189 -18.26 -2.44 3.92
N GLU A 190 -17.95 -3.62 3.39
CA GLU A 190 -17.72 -4.83 4.17
C GLU A 190 -16.43 -4.72 4.98
N SER A 191 -15.33 -4.20 4.42
CA SER A 191 -14.10 -3.93 5.18
C SER A 191 -14.38 -3.03 6.40
N ARG A 192 -15.17 -1.95 6.22
CA ARG A 192 -15.53 -1.06 7.32
C ARG A 192 -16.33 -1.76 8.42
N LYS A 193 -17.26 -2.66 8.05
CA LYS A 193 -18.04 -3.46 9.01
C LYS A 193 -17.15 -4.45 9.75
N LEU A 194 -16.31 -5.20 9.05
CA LEU A 194 -15.40 -6.20 9.63
C LEU A 194 -14.38 -5.57 10.58
N MET A 195 -13.96 -4.33 10.30
CA MET A 195 -13.01 -3.59 11.14
C MET A 195 -13.66 -2.88 12.33
N HIS A 196 -14.99 -2.85 12.45
CA HIS A 196 -15.67 -2.22 13.59
C HIS A 196 -15.29 -2.95 14.89
N GLY A 197 -14.81 -2.20 15.89
CA GLY A 197 -14.32 -2.76 17.16
C GLY A 197 -12.94 -3.44 17.10
N LYS A 198 -12.37 -3.70 15.91
CA LYS A 198 -11.08 -4.43 15.75
C LYS A 198 -9.91 -3.55 15.28
N LYS A 199 -10.15 -2.26 15.00
CA LYS A 199 -9.14 -1.29 14.51
C LYS A 199 -7.91 -1.20 15.42
N GLY A 200 -8.12 -1.12 16.74
CA GLY A 200 -7.03 -0.99 17.71
C GLY A 200 -6.14 -2.24 17.76
N THR A 201 -6.73 -3.43 17.65
CA THR A 201 -5.94 -4.67 17.59
C THR A 201 -5.11 -4.76 16.32
N TYR A 202 -5.68 -4.34 15.17
CA TYR A 202 -4.94 -4.29 13.92
C TYR A 202 -3.81 -3.26 13.97
N PHE A 203 -4.06 -2.07 14.52
CA PHE A 203 -3.04 -1.05 14.72
C PHE A 203 -1.89 -1.54 15.61
N TYR A 204 -2.21 -2.19 16.72
CA TYR A 204 -1.19 -2.80 17.59
C TYR A 204 -0.40 -3.90 16.87
N LEU A 205 -1.06 -4.70 16.05
CA LEU A 205 -0.41 -5.70 15.21
C LEU A 205 0.60 -5.04 14.26
N GLN A 206 0.23 -3.95 13.58
CA GLN A 206 1.14 -3.18 12.72
C GLN A 206 2.32 -2.58 13.49
N LEU A 207 2.05 -1.94 14.64
CA LEU A 207 3.08 -1.34 15.48
C LEU A 207 4.11 -2.37 15.95
N SER A 208 3.66 -3.59 16.23
CA SER A 208 4.53 -4.68 16.65
C SER A 208 5.47 -5.22 15.55
N PHE A 209 5.30 -4.77 14.30
CA PHE A 209 6.24 -5.04 13.20
C PHE A 209 7.22 -3.89 12.95
N LEU A 210 6.97 -2.70 13.51
CA LEU A 210 7.81 -1.53 13.29
C LEU A 210 9.27 -1.77 13.72
N GLY A 211 9.49 -2.52 14.80
CA GLY A 211 10.84 -2.90 15.24
C GLY A 211 11.57 -3.82 14.25
N ILE A 212 10.84 -4.74 13.58
CA ILE A 212 11.43 -5.61 12.55
C ILE A 212 11.77 -4.78 11.32
N LEU A 213 10.86 -3.92 10.88
CA LEU A 213 11.07 -3.02 9.74
C LEU A 213 12.28 -2.09 9.98
N PHE A 214 12.41 -1.55 11.19
CA PHE A 214 13.55 -0.73 11.59
C PHE A 214 14.88 -1.50 11.51
N LEU A 215 14.89 -2.75 11.97
CA LEU A 215 16.07 -3.62 11.88
C LEU A 215 16.46 -3.92 10.42
N CYS A 216 15.48 -4.08 9.53
CA CYS A 216 15.72 -4.31 8.11
C CYS A 216 16.44 -3.14 7.41
N ILE A 217 16.26 -1.90 7.89
CA ILE A 217 16.96 -0.72 7.36
C ILE A 217 18.48 -0.86 7.54
N PHE A 218 18.93 -1.30 8.72
CA PHE A 218 20.36 -1.50 9.01
C PHE A 218 20.99 -2.61 8.17
N THR A 219 20.19 -3.54 7.64
CA THR A 219 20.66 -4.60 6.73
C THR A 219 20.69 -4.16 5.27
N CYS A 220 20.80 -2.85 4.98
CA CYS A 220 20.74 -2.29 3.62
C CYS A 220 19.51 -2.77 2.83
N TYR A 221 18.36 -2.80 3.49
CA TYR A 221 17.08 -3.24 2.95
C TYR A 221 16.97 -4.74 2.58
N ILE A 222 18.03 -5.52 2.69
CA ILE A 222 18.02 -6.96 2.35
C ILE A 222 17.09 -7.74 3.28
N GLY A 223 16.99 -7.34 4.55
CA GLY A 223 16.06 -7.94 5.51
C GLY A 223 14.57 -7.85 5.13
N PHE A 224 14.17 -6.90 4.28
CA PHE A 224 12.77 -6.78 3.85
C PHE A 224 12.30 -7.98 3.02
N LEU A 225 13.20 -8.67 2.31
CA LEU A 225 12.87 -9.85 1.52
C LEU A 225 12.19 -10.95 2.37
N TRP A 226 12.64 -11.16 3.61
CA TRP A 226 12.02 -12.13 4.53
C TRP A 226 10.95 -11.51 5.43
N ALA A 227 11.13 -10.24 5.83
CA ALA A 227 10.19 -9.57 6.71
C ALA A 227 8.83 -9.35 6.05
N ILE A 228 8.79 -8.97 4.77
CA ILE A 228 7.53 -8.65 4.08
C ILE A 228 6.62 -9.89 3.94
N PRO A 229 7.07 -11.05 3.43
CA PRO A 229 6.23 -12.25 3.41
C PRO A 229 5.67 -12.63 4.77
N TYR A 230 6.47 -12.49 5.83
CA TYR A 230 6.05 -12.75 7.19
C TYR A 230 4.96 -11.78 7.68
N ILE A 231 5.12 -10.49 7.40
CA ILE A 231 4.12 -9.46 7.74
C ILE A 231 2.82 -9.69 6.96
N MET A 232 2.91 -9.90 5.65
CA MET A 232 1.75 -10.13 4.77
C MET A 232 0.98 -11.40 5.15
N MET A 233 1.67 -12.50 5.44
CA MET A 233 1.02 -13.72 5.92
C MET A 233 0.34 -13.51 7.28
N THR A 234 0.94 -12.70 8.16
CA THR A 234 0.31 -12.37 9.45
C THR A 234 -0.94 -11.50 9.26
N GLN A 235 -0.91 -10.53 8.35
CA GLN A 235 -2.08 -9.70 8.00
C GLN A 235 -3.19 -10.55 7.37
N THR A 236 -2.83 -11.51 6.52
CA THR A 236 -3.77 -12.47 5.93
C THR A 236 -4.41 -13.34 7.00
N ASN A 237 -3.63 -13.84 7.98
CA ASN A 237 -4.19 -14.56 9.11
C ASN A 237 -5.08 -13.67 9.99
N PHE A 238 -4.76 -12.38 10.12
CA PHE A 238 -5.66 -11.43 10.78
C PHE A 238 -6.99 -11.31 10.03
N TYR A 239 -6.96 -11.16 8.70
CA TYR A 239 -8.16 -11.18 7.85
C TYR A 239 -9.00 -12.45 8.10
N ARG A 240 -8.37 -13.62 8.09
CA ARG A 240 -9.05 -14.91 8.34
C ARG A 240 -9.67 -15.01 9.73
N ASN A 241 -8.99 -14.50 10.76
CA ASN A 241 -9.50 -14.44 12.14
C ASN A 241 -10.70 -13.48 12.26
N ILE A 242 -10.72 -12.36 11.52
CA ILE A 242 -11.84 -11.42 11.61
C ILE A 242 -13.10 -11.91 10.87
N ILE A 243 -12.96 -12.76 9.85
CA ILE A 243 -14.06 -13.47 9.18
C ILE A 243 -14.43 -14.80 9.84
N ASN A 244 -13.77 -15.15 10.96
CA ASN A 244 -13.96 -16.38 11.74
C ASN A 244 -13.57 -17.69 11.03
N GLU A 245 -12.61 -17.66 10.10
CA GLU A 245 -12.03 -18.88 9.52
C GLU A 245 -11.03 -19.58 10.43
N ILE A 246 -10.37 -18.84 11.34
CA ILE A 246 -9.34 -19.36 12.25
C ILE A 246 -9.40 -18.75 13.64
#